data_AF-A0AAV5J2U2-F1
#
_entry.id   AF-A0AAV5J2U2-F1
#
_cell.length_a   1.000
_cell.length_b   1.000
_cell.length_c   1.000
_cell.angle_alpha   90.00
_cell.angle_beta   90.00
_cell.angle_gamma   90.00
#
_symmetry.space_group_name_H-M   'P 1'
#
loop_
_entity.id
_entity.type
_entity.pdbx_description
1 polymer ?
#
loop_
_entity_poly.entity_id
_entity_poly.type
_entity_poly.pdbx_seq_one_letter_code
_entity_poly.pdbx_strand_id
1 'polypeptide(L)'
;MALQWMILTYVVAAEAALAILVTLPSPKLVKKRLVSLVSVLLQPALFVVPFAGFQILDIYWKNEHRMKCTSEICTAAERDRFEKAIFKAERNVILCATACLLYWCIYRICKYNKELESLEEVEKRYKDE
;
A
#
# COMPACT_ATOMS: atom_id res chain seq x y z
N MET A 1 -15.47 -4.59 10.53
CA MET A 1 -14.86 -3.26 10.78
C MET A 1 -13.47 -3.41 11.40
N ALA A 2 -13.27 -3.62 12.72
CA ALA A 2 -11.94 -3.59 13.34
C ALA A 2 -10.92 -4.63 12.79
N LEU A 3 -11.35 -5.87 12.56
CA LEU A 3 -10.50 -6.93 12.04
C LEU A 3 -9.94 -6.63 10.64
N GLN A 4 -10.75 -6.04 9.76
CA GLN A 4 -10.33 -5.66 8.40
C GLN A 4 -9.22 -4.60 8.43
N TRP A 5 -9.33 -3.62 9.32
CA TRP A 5 -8.30 -2.58 9.51
C TRP A 5 -7.02 -3.15 10.14
N MET A 6 -7.12 -4.13 11.04
CA MET A 6 -5.94 -4.82 11.58
C MET A 6 -5.20 -5.59 10.50
N ILE A 7 -5.91 -6.39 9.71
CA ILE A 7 -5.32 -7.16 8.59
C ILE A 7 -4.64 -6.20 7.60
N LEU A 8 -5.31 -5.10 7.23
CA LEU A 8 -4.72 -4.12 6.32
C LEU A 8 -3.44 -3.49 6.89
N THR A 9 -3.41 -3.20 8.20
CA THR A 9 -2.21 -2.66 8.85
C THR A 9 -1.04 -3.66 8.80
N TYR A 10 -1.30 -4.95 9.02
CA TYR A 10 -0.28 -5.99 8.88
C TYR A 10 0.24 -6.12 7.44
N VAL A 11 -0.67 -6.03 6.45
CA VAL A 11 -0.29 -6.04 5.03
C VAL A 11 0.60 -4.84 4.72
N VAL A 12 0.22 -3.63 5.13
CA VAL A 12 1.02 -2.41 4.94
C VAL A 12 2.38 -2.52 5.63
N ALA A 13 2.44 -3.09 6.84
CA ALA A 13 3.71 -3.31 7.54
C ALA A 13 4.61 -4.31 6.80
N ALA A 14 4.04 -5.38 6.26
CA ALA A 14 4.77 -6.35 5.45
C ALA A 14 5.28 -5.72 4.14
N GLU A 15 4.45 -4.93 3.45
CA GLU A 15 4.86 -4.18 2.26
C GLU A 15 5.98 -3.19 2.57
N ALA A 16 5.88 -2.44 3.68
CA ALA A 16 6.93 -1.53 4.12
C ALA A 16 8.25 -2.26 4.40
N ALA A 17 8.20 -3.42 5.06
CA ALA A 17 9.37 -4.25 5.31
C ALA A 17 9.99 -4.75 3.99
N LEU A 18 9.18 -5.16 3.02
CA LEU A 18 9.64 -5.54 1.68
C LEU A 18 10.25 -4.36 0.93
N ALA A 19 9.65 -3.17 1.01
CA ALA A 19 10.19 -1.96 0.42
C ALA A 19 11.58 -1.64 1.00
N ILE A 20 11.75 -1.70 2.32
CA ILE A 20 13.05 -1.51 2.97
C ILE A 20 14.05 -2.57 2.51
N LEU A 21 13.66 -3.84 2.49
CA LEU A 21 14.52 -4.95 2.09
C LEU A 21 15.03 -4.80 0.64
N VAL A 22 14.17 -4.32 -0.27
CA VAL A 22 14.51 -4.10 -1.68
C VAL A 22 15.34 -2.82 -1.87
N THR A 23 15.15 -1.80 -1.01
CA THR A 23 15.89 -0.53 -1.08
C THR A 23 17.33 -0.67 -0.54
N LEU A 24 17.57 -1.62 0.37
CA LEU A 24 18.92 -1.87 0.90
C LEU A 24 19.88 -2.37 -0.21
N PRO A 25 21.10 -1.80 -0.31
CA PRO A 25 22.09 -2.21 -1.31
C PRO A 25 22.66 -3.58 -0.97
N SER A 26 21.95 -4.64 -1.38
CA SER A 26 22.39 -6.03 -1.22
C SER A 26 23.24 -6.51 -2.41
N PRO A 27 24.14 -7.50 -2.19
CA PRO A 27 25.00 -8.05 -3.24
C PRO A 27 24.19 -8.65 -4.41
N LYS A 28 24.74 -8.55 -5.64
CA LYS A 28 24.02 -8.80 -6.91
C LYS A 28 23.25 -10.14 -6.96
N LEU A 29 23.82 -11.21 -6.40
CA LEU A 29 23.18 -12.54 -6.34
C LEU A 29 21.95 -12.58 -5.42
N VAL A 30 22.01 -11.85 -4.30
CA VAL A 30 20.90 -11.75 -3.33
C VAL A 30 19.79 -10.88 -3.90
N LYS A 31 20.14 -9.79 -4.61
CA LYS A 31 19.15 -8.96 -5.33
C LYS A 31 18.33 -9.76 -6.34
N LYS A 32 18.96 -10.63 -7.14
CA LYS A 32 18.23 -11.46 -8.13
C LYS A 32 17.20 -12.38 -7.47
N ARG A 33 17.59 -13.09 -6.40
CA ARG A 33 16.66 -13.95 -5.64
C ARG A 33 15.56 -13.14 -4.96
N LEU A 34 15.89 -12.01 -4.34
CA LEU A 34 14.92 -11.13 -3.70
C LEU A 34 13.91 -10.57 -4.71
N VAL A 35 14.36 -10.09 -5.87
CA VAL A 35 13.47 -9.55 -6.90
C VAL A 35 12.55 -10.63 -7.47
N SER A 36 13.06 -11.85 -7.65
CA SER A 36 12.24 -13.00 -8.04
C SER A 36 11.15 -13.30 -7.00
N LEU A 37 11.53 -13.48 -5.74
CA LEU A 37 10.60 -13.75 -4.63
C LEU A 37 9.59 -12.63 -4.42
N VAL A 38 10.03 -11.38 -4.46
CA VAL A 38 9.16 -10.20 -4.33
C VAL A 38 8.21 -10.12 -5.51
N SER A 39 8.63 -10.43 -6.74
CA SER A 39 7.72 -10.41 -7.89
C SER A 39 6.62 -11.48 -7.81
N VAL A 40 6.89 -12.63 -7.20
CA VAL A 40 5.90 -13.68 -6.93
C VAL A 40 4.96 -13.27 -5.80
N LEU A 41 5.47 -12.61 -4.75
CA LEU A 41 4.66 -12.04 -3.65
C LEU A 41 3.85 -10.81 -4.07
N LEU A 42 4.28 -10.07 -5.08
CA LEU A 42 3.60 -8.88 -5.58
C LEU A 42 2.34 -9.24 -6.40
N GLN A 43 2.32 -10.43 -7.01
CA GLN A 43 1.19 -10.94 -7.78
C GLN A 43 -0.10 -11.12 -6.94
N PRO A 44 -0.07 -11.68 -5.72
CA PRO A 44 -1.22 -11.66 -4.81
C PRO A 44 -1.48 -10.29 -4.19
N ALA A 45 -0.47 -9.41 -4.09
CA ALA A 45 -0.65 -8.05 -3.59
C ALA A 45 -1.49 -7.14 -4.52
N LEU A 46 -1.70 -7.54 -5.79
CA LEU A 46 -2.69 -6.90 -6.68
C LEU A 46 -4.10 -6.85 -6.06
N PHE A 47 -4.43 -7.79 -5.16
CA PHE A 47 -5.71 -7.82 -4.46
C PHE A 47 -5.86 -6.68 -3.44
N VAL A 48 -4.76 -6.06 -2.98
CA VAL A 48 -4.77 -4.93 -2.05
C VAL A 48 -5.40 -3.69 -2.69
N VAL A 49 -5.18 -3.47 -3.99
CA VAL A 49 -5.72 -2.30 -4.72
C VAL A 49 -7.25 -2.29 -4.80
N PRO A 50 -7.95 -3.34 -5.29
CA PRO A 50 -9.41 -3.37 -5.30
C PRO A 50 -9.97 -3.41 -3.87
N PHE A 51 -9.27 -4.04 -2.92
CA PHE A 51 -9.67 -4.05 -1.51
C PHE A 51 -9.61 -2.66 -0.86
N ALA A 52 -8.56 -1.88 -1.14
CA ALA A 52 -8.44 -0.50 -0.70
C ALA A 52 -9.54 0.39 -1.34
N GLY A 53 -9.84 0.18 -2.62
CA GLY A 53 -10.94 0.85 -3.31
C GLY A 53 -12.29 0.58 -2.65
N PHE A 54 -12.58 -0.68 -2.31
CA PHE A 54 -13.79 -1.06 -1.59
C PHE A 54 -13.89 -0.40 -0.20
N GLN A 55 -12.78 -0.32 0.53
CA GLN A 55 -12.76 0.33 1.85
C GLN A 55 -12.96 1.85 1.77
N ILE A 56 -12.39 2.51 0.77
CA ILE A 56 -12.62 3.95 0.54
C ILE A 56 -14.09 4.19 0.21
N LEU A 57 -14.69 3.34 -0.64
CA LEU A 57 -16.11 3.43 -0.97
C LEU A 57 -17.01 3.19 0.25
N ASP A 58 -16.67 2.22 1.11
CA ASP A 58 -17.37 1.96 2.37
C ASP A 58 -17.26 3.15 3.36
N ILE A 59 -16.10 3.82 3.43
CA ILE A 59 -15.94 5.05 4.21
C ILE A 59 -16.78 6.18 3.62
N TYR A 60 -16.75 6.35 2.30
CA TYR A 60 -17.52 7.39 1.60
C TYR A 60 -19.02 7.20 1.83
N TRP A 61 -19.52 5.98 1.64
CA TRP A 61 -20.90 5.62 1.88
C TRP A 61 -21.32 5.88 3.33
N LYS A 62 -20.48 5.52 4.30
CA LYS A 62 -20.70 5.81 5.72
C LYS A 62 -20.67 7.30 6.05
N ASN A 63 -19.91 8.11 5.30
CA ASN A 63 -19.88 9.56 5.50
C ASN A 63 -21.13 10.23 4.93
N GLU A 64 -21.64 9.73 3.81
CA GLU A 64 -22.82 10.29 3.14
C GLU A 64 -24.12 9.97 3.89
N HIS A 65 -24.27 8.75 4.41
CA HIS A 65 -25.46 8.37 5.19
C HIS A 65 -25.42 8.81 6.66
N ARG A 66 -24.37 9.48 7.10
CA ARG A 66 -24.29 10.00 8.46
C ARG A 66 -24.92 11.39 8.51
N MET A 67 -25.87 11.58 9.42
CA MET A 67 -26.50 12.88 9.68
C MET A 67 -25.47 13.91 10.15
N LYS A 68 -24.85 14.64 9.22
CA LYS A 68 -23.90 15.73 9.52
C LYS A 68 -24.63 16.75 10.40
N CYS A 69 -24.13 17.01 11.60
CA CYS A 69 -24.67 18.09 12.44
C CYS A 69 -24.43 19.43 11.72
N THR A 70 -25.42 19.89 10.96
CA THR A 70 -25.35 21.13 10.16
C THR A 70 -26.15 22.29 10.76
N SER A 71 -26.67 22.17 11.98
CA SER A 71 -27.43 23.24 12.64
C SER A 71 -27.05 23.39 14.13
N GLU A 72 -27.26 24.61 14.65
CA GLU A 72 -26.88 25.15 15.97
C GLU A 72 -27.43 24.38 17.21
N ILE A 73 -28.00 23.19 17.03
CA ILE A 73 -28.72 22.41 18.05
C ILE A 73 -27.91 21.18 18.53
N CYS A 74 -26.74 20.91 17.93
CA CYS A 74 -25.95 19.72 18.25
C CYS A 74 -25.24 19.87 19.62
N THR A 75 -25.44 18.91 20.52
CA THR A 75 -24.90 18.90 21.88
C THR A 75 -23.36 18.76 21.83
N ALA A 76 -22.60 19.36 22.76
CA ALA A 76 -21.13 19.30 22.76
C ALA A 76 -20.57 17.85 22.71
N ALA A 77 -21.27 16.89 23.32
CA ALA A 77 -20.91 15.46 23.28
C ALA A 77 -21.10 14.83 21.89
N GLU A 78 -22.04 15.33 21.08
CA GLU A 78 -22.31 14.84 19.72
C GLU A 78 -21.27 15.36 18.73
N ARG A 79 -20.79 16.60 18.93
CA ARG A 79 -19.68 17.19 18.17
C ARG A 79 -18.37 16.41 18.38
N ASP A 80 -18.02 16.10 19.63
CA ASP A 80 -16.81 15.30 19.95
C ASP A 80 -16.87 13.88 19.35
N ARG A 81 -18.05 13.24 19.38
CA ARG A 81 -18.26 11.93 18.73
C ARG A 81 -18.17 12.03 17.20
N PHE A 82 -18.53 13.16 16.61
CA PHE A 82 -18.39 13.43 15.18
C PHE A 82 -16.93 13.58 14.78
N GLU A 83 -16.20 14.47 15.46
CA GLU A 83 -14.79 14.72 15.21
C GLU A 83 -13.96 13.44 15.35
N LYS A 84 -14.15 12.68 16.44
CA LYS A 84 -13.49 11.39 16.65
C LYS A 84 -13.73 10.40 15.51
N ALA A 85 -14.90 10.43 14.89
CA ALA A 85 -15.21 9.55 13.79
C ALA A 85 -14.64 10.03 12.45
N ILE A 86 -14.57 11.35 12.23
CA ILE A 86 -13.89 11.94 11.07
C ILE A 86 -12.40 11.61 11.13
N PHE A 87 -11.73 11.85 12.26
CA PHE A 87 -10.32 11.50 12.44
C PHE A 87 -10.05 10.00 12.24
N LYS A 88 -11.00 9.14 12.65
CA LYS A 88 -10.89 7.70 12.41
C LYS A 88 -11.00 7.35 10.92
N ALA A 89 -11.89 8.01 10.19
CA ALA A 89 -12.05 7.83 8.75
C ALA A 89 -10.84 8.35 7.97
N GLU A 90 -10.31 9.52 8.32
CA GLU A 90 -9.14 10.12 7.69
C GLU A 90 -7.89 9.24 7.86
N ARG A 91 -7.61 8.77 9.09
CA ARG A 91 -6.51 7.83 9.34
C ARG A 91 -6.61 6.57 8.49
N ASN A 92 -7.82 6.07 8.31
CA ASN A 92 -8.10 4.88 7.53
C ASN A 92 -7.90 5.13 6.01
N VAL A 93 -8.28 6.30 5.51
CA VAL A 93 -8.00 6.72 4.12
C VAL A 93 -6.50 6.85 3.88
N ILE A 94 -5.77 7.48 4.81
CA ILE A 94 -4.30 7.60 4.73
C ILE A 94 -3.66 6.21 4.66
N LEU A 95 -4.11 5.26 5.50
CA LEU A 95 -3.60 3.89 5.50
C LEU A 95 -3.79 3.21 4.13
N CYS A 96 -4.96 3.34 3.52
CA CYS A 96 -5.23 2.82 2.17
C CYS A 96 -4.35 3.49 1.11
N ALA A 97 -4.19 4.82 1.16
CA ALA A 97 -3.36 5.54 0.21
C ALA A 97 -1.88 5.13 0.32
N THR A 98 -1.36 4.99 1.55
CA THR A 98 0.00 4.52 1.79
C THR A 98 0.22 3.09 1.29
N ALA A 99 -0.74 2.18 1.48
CA ALA A 99 -0.68 0.83 0.92
C ALA A 99 -0.51 0.85 -0.61
N CYS A 100 -1.38 1.60 -1.31
CA CYS A 100 -1.31 1.74 -2.76
C CYS A 100 0.02 2.34 -3.24
N LEU A 101 0.53 3.36 -2.54
CA LEU A 101 1.82 4.00 -2.86
C LEU A 101 2.99 3.03 -2.67
N LEU A 102 3.05 2.32 -1.54
CA LEU A 102 4.09 1.34 -1.27
C LEU A 102 4.09 0.22 -2.30
N TYR A 103 2.92 -0.33 -2.62
CA TYR A 103 2.76 -1.30 -3.69
C TYR A 103 3.31 -0.78 -5.03
N TRP A 104 2.95 0.45 -5.42
CA TRP A 104 3.44 1.07 -6.66
C TRP A 104 4.97 1.23 -6.66
N CYS A 105 5.55 1.69 -5.54
CA CYS A 105 7.00 1.82 -5.38
C CYS A 105 7.70 0.47 -5.55
N ILE A 106 7.23 -0.58 -4.87
CA ILE A 106 7.80 -1.93 -4.98
C ILE A 106 7.68 -2.44 -6.41
N TYR A 107 6.52 -2.29 -7.05
CA TYR A 107 6.31 -2.68 -8.44
C TYR A 107 7.29 -2.01 -9.39
N ARG A 108 7.48 -0.69 -9.26
CA ARG A 108 8.43 0.06 -10.08
C ARG A 108 9.85 -0.43 -9.86
N ILE A 109 10.29 -0.61 -8.61
CA ILE A 109 11.64 -1.08 -8.31
C ILE A 109 11.87 -2.49 -8.85
N CYS A 110 10.90 -3.40 -8.73
CA CYS A 110 11.00 -4.74 -9.29
C CYS A 110 11.11 -4.72 -10.82
N LYS A 111 10.31 -3.88 -11.50
CA LYS A 111 10.38 -3.72 -12.95
C LYS A 111 11.76 -3.21 -13.39
N TYR A 112 12.27 -2.18 -12.73
CA TYR A 112 13.59 -1.61 -13.03
C TYR A 112 14.73 -2.62 -12.81
N ASN A 113 14.69 -3.42 -11.75
CA ASN A 113 15.72 -4.44 -11.54
C ASN A 113 15.69 -5.55 -12.61
N LYS A 114 14.51 -5.95 -13.07
CA LYS A 114 14.38 -6.93 -14.18
C LYS A 114 14.92 -6.36 -15.50
N GLU A 115 14.62 -5.10 -15.80
CA GLU A 115 15.17 -4.42 -16.98
C GLU A 115 16.71 -4.32 -16.89
N LEU A 116 17.25 -3.94 -15.74
CA LEU A 116 18.71 -3.91 -15.50
C LEU A 116 19.38 -5.26 -15.72
N GLU A 117 18.79 -6.35 -15.21
CA GLU A 117 19.31 -7.70 -15.41
C GLU A 117 19.34 -8.10 -16.89
N SER A 118 18.29 -7.79 -17.64
CA SER A 118 18.24 -8.05 -19.08
C SER A 118 19.30 -7.27 -19.86
N LEU A 119 19.60 -6.04 -19.44
CA LEU A 119 20.64 -5.20 -20.05
C LEU A 119 22.06 -5.72 -19.71
N GLU A 120 22.30 -6.15 -18.47
CA GLU A 120 23.58 -6.78 -18.08
C GLU A 120 23.83 -8.08 -18.86
N GLU A 121 22.79 -8.88 -19.12
CA GLU A 121 22.91 -10.12 -19.92
C GLU A 121 23.21 -9.83 -21.40
N VAL A 122 22.59 -8.79 -21.96
CA VAL A 122 22.89 -8.35 -23.33
C VAL A 122 24.33 -7.85 -23.44
N GLU A 123 24.80 -7.06 -22.48
CA GLU A 123 26.18 -6.55 -22.46
C GLU A 123 27.21 -7.70 -22.39
N LYS A 124 26.95 -8.74 -21.59
CA LYS A 124 27.83 -9.93 -21.54
C LYS A 124 27.91 -10.65 -22.87
N ARG A 125 26.76 -10.87 -23.54
CA ARG A 125 26.74 -11.51 -24.86
C ARG A 125 27.58 -10.75 -25.89
N TYR A 126 27.53 -9.41 -25.87
CA TYR A 126 28.36 -8.58 -26.76
C TYR A 126 29.85 -8.56 -26.41
N LYS A 127 30.24 -8.92 -25.19
CA LYS A 127 31.66 -9.00 -24.77
C LYS A 127 32.28 -10.38 -25.02
N ASP A 128 31.44 -11.40 -25.15
CA ASP A 128 31.87 -12.78 -25.43
C ASP A 128 32.01 -13.06 -26.95
N GLU A 129 31.50 -12.18 -27.82
CA GLU A 129 31.77 -12.10 -29.27
C GLU A 129 32.96 -11.18 -29.58
#